data_AF-A0A976KP21-F1
#
_entry.id   AF-A0A976KP21-F1
#
_cell.length_a   1.000
_cell.length_b   1.000
_cell.length_c   1.000
_cell.angle_alpha   90.00
_cell.angle_beta   90.00
_cell.angle_gamma   90.00
#
_symmetry.space_group_name_H-M   'P 1'
#
loop_
_entity.id
_entity.type
_entity.pdbx_description
1 polymer ?
#
loop_
_entity_poly.entity_id
_entity_poly.type
_entity_poly.pdbx_seq_one_letter_code
_entity_poly.pdbx_strand_id
1 'polypeptide(L)'
;MKKQILLLRLSYWIAALADFVIAYLALIPQRMGLPHIAYPMGLTSAIAFSWGVLLLIADRKPMERRWILIPTILVVGLLTAVRVIFWQSDVIEFNLFVLLFGIGLILLMVYSYFSTNKT
;
A
#
# COMPACT_ATOMS: atom_id res chain seq x y z
N MET A 1 -20.65 12.27 9.44
CA MET A 1 -20.17 10.86 9.40
C MET A 1 -19.49 10.53 10.72
N LYS A 2 -19.71 9.33 11.29
CA LYS A 2 -18.96 8.89 12.47
C LYS A 2 -17.46 8.92 12.13
N LYS A 3 -16.63 9.58 12.95
CA LYS A 3 -15.18 9.77 12.72
C LYS A 3 -14.47 8.47 12.32
N GLN A 4 -14.89 7.34 12.88
CA GLN A 4 -14.43 5.99 12.57
C GLN A 4 -14.57 5.60 11.09
N ILE A 5 -15.73 5.89 10.48
CA ILE A 5 -15.98 5.58 9.07
C ILE A 5 -15.04 6.40 8.19
N LEU A 6 -14.85 7.68 8.52
CA LEU A 6 -13.96 8.56 7.78
C LEU A 6 -12.51 8.06 7.81
N LEU A 7 -12.01 7.58 8.95
CA LEU A 7 -10.67 7.00 9.08
C LEU A 7 -10.48 5.73 8.23
N LEU A 8 -11.48 4.85 8.22
CA LEU A 8 -11.45 3.65 7.37
C LEU A 8 -11.42 4.03 5.88
N ARG A 9 -12.27 4.96 5.45
CA ARG A 9 -12.29 5.46 4.07
C ARG A 9 -10.95 6.06 3.68
N LEU A 10 -10.40 6.92 4.54
CA LEU A 10 -9.10 7.55 4.30
C LEU A 10 -7.99 6.50 4.14
N SER A 11 -7.99 5.47 4.99
CA SER A 11 -7.04 4.37 4.92
C SER A 11 -7.14 3.62 3.59
N TYR A 12 -8.36 3.29 3.14
CA TYR A 12 -8.57 2.61 1.85
C TYR A 12 -8.14 3.47 0.67
N TRP A 13 -8.51 4.75 0.67
CA TRP A 13 -8.22 5.65 -0.45
C TRP A 13 -6.74 5.97 -0.60
N ILE A 14 -6.02 6.27 0.50
CA ILE A 14 -4.59 6.56 0.41
C ILE A 14 -3.82 5.32 -0.03
N ALA A 15 -4.19 4.14 0.47
CA ALA A 15 -3.55 2.89 0.08
C ALA A 15 -3.86 2.50 -1.37
N ALA A 16 -5.11 2.63 -1.82
CA ALA A 16 -5.47 2.39 -3.20
C ALA A 16 -4.72 3.33 -4.17
N LEU A 17 -4.59 4.61 -3.80
CA LEU A 17 -3.80 5.56 -4.58
C LEU A 17 -2.33 5.15 -4.65
N ALA A 18 -1.74 4.74 -3.53
CA ALA A 18 -0.37 4.24 -3.49
C ALA A 18 -0.19 3.00 -4.39
N ASP A 19 -1.13 2.07 -4.34
CA ASP A 19 -1.14 0.86 -5.17
C ASP A 19 -1.22 1.18 -6.66
N PHE A 20 -2.06 2.14 -7.06
CA PHE A 20 -2.12 2.57 -8.47
C PHE A 20 -0.83 3.26 -8.94
N VAL A 21 -0.21 4.06 -8.08
CA VAL A 21 1.10 4.66 -8.38
C VAL A 21 2.15 3.58 -8.53
N ILE A 22 2.21 2.60 -7.61
CA ILE A 22 3.14 1.47 -7.69
C ILE A 22 2.89 0.65 -8.95
N ALA A 23 1.63 0.37 -9.28
CA ALA A 23 1.28 -0.35 -10.49
C ALA A 23 1.80 0.38 -11.75
N TYR A 24 1.53 1.68 -11.85
CA TYR A 24 2.00 2.50 -12.96
C TYR A 24 3.53 2.55 -13.10
N LEU A 25 4.25 2.63 -11.98
CA LEU A 25 5.71 2.63 -11.96
C LEU A 25 6.27 1.25 -12.29
N ALA A 26 5.68 0.19 -11.76
CA ALA A 26 6.12 -1.19 -11.99
C ALA A 26 5.82 -1.68 -13.41
N LEU A 27 4.78 -1.15 -14.07
CA LEU A 27 4.46 -1.48 -15.45
C LEU A 27 5.56 -1.06 -16.42
N ILE A 28 6.33 -0.02 -16.09
CA ILE A 28 7.44 0.48 -16.90
C ILE A 28 8.74 0.35 -16.09
N PRO A 29 9.46 -0.78 -16.20
CA PRO A 29 10.61 -1.13 -15.36
C PRO A 29 11.70 -0.05 -15.26
N GLN A 30 11.91 0.72 -16.33
CA GLN A 30 12.85 1.84 -16.40
C GLN A 30 12.56 2.91 -15.33
N ARG A 31 11.30 3.12 -14.97
CA ARG A 31 10.91 4.12 -13.95
C ARG A 31 11.26 3.72 -12.54
N MET A 32 11.54 2.44 -12.32
CA MET A 32 11.93 1.91 -11.02
C MET A 32 13.44 1.64 -10.94
N GLY A 33 14.20 2.01 -11.99
CA GLY A 33 15.65 1.80 -12.06
C GLY A 33 16.06 0.36 -12.36
N LEU A 34 15.12 -0.52 -12.74
CA LEU A 34 15.36 -1.97 -12.85
C LEU A 34 14.92 -2.52 -14.23
N PRO A 35 15.56 -2.12 -15.33
CA PRO A 35 15.11 -2.44 -16.70
C PRO A 35 15.14 -3.94 -17.04
N HIS A 36 15.95 -4.75 -16.35
CA HIS A 36 16.18 -6.17 -16.67
C HIS A 36 15.22 -7.15 -15.99
N ILE A 37 14.29 -6.67 -15.16
CA ILE A 37 13.33 -7.52 -14.42
C ILE A 37 11.88 -7.26 -14.85
N ALA A 38 11.66 -7.06 -16.15
CA ALA A 38 10.36 -6.65 -16.70
C ALA A 38 9.20 -7.60 -16.37
N TYR A 39 9.43 -8.92 -16.43
CA TYR A 39 8.37 -9.90 -16.13
C TYR A 39 7.92 -9.88 -14.65
N PRO A 40 8.83 -10.01 -13.65
CA PRO A 40 8.47 -9.83 -12.24
C PRO A 40 7.79 -8.49 -11.95
N MET A 41 8.25 -7.40 -12.56
CA MET A 41 7.66 -6.09 -12.38
C MET A 41 6.25 -5.96 -12.98
N GLY A 42 6.00 -6.57 -14.14
CA GLY A 42 4.66 -6.67 -14.72
C GLY A 42 3.69 -7.44 -13.80
N LEU A 43 4.14 -8.53 -13.17
CA LEU A 43 3.35 -9.25 -12.17
C LEU A 43 3.06 -8.38 -10.94
N THR A 44 4.07 -7.69 -10.40
CA THR A 44 3.89 -6.74 -9.30
C THR A 44 2.89 -5.63 -9.66
N SER A 45 2.96 -5.11 -10.89
CA SER A 45 2.02 -4.11 -11.40
C SER A 45 0.58 -4.64 -11.39
N ALA A 46 0.35 -5.83 -11.93
CA ALA A 46 -0.98 -6.43 -11.97
C ALA A 46 -1.54 -6.69 -10.56
N ILE A 47 -0.70 -7.16 -9.64
CA ILE A 47 -1.07 -7.39 -8.23
C ILE A 47 -1.42 -6.07 -7.56
N ALA A 48 -0.55 -5.05 -7.65
CA ALA A 48 -0.78 -3.75 -7.03
C ALA A 48 -2.07 -3.10 -7.57
N PHE A 49 -2.26 -3.10 -8.89
CA PHE A 49 -3.49 -2.57 -9.50
C PHE A 49 -4.75 -3.29 -8.98
N SER A 50 -4.71 -4.62 -8.94
CA SER A 50 -5.82 -5.44 -8.45
C SER A 50 -6.11 -5.17 -6.96
N TRP A 51 -5.07 -4.99 -6.15
CA TRP A 51 -5.20 -4.65 -4.73
C TRP A 51 -5.83 -3.26 -4.55
N GLY A 52 -5.40 -2.26 -5.32
CA GLY A 52 -6.00 -0.93 -5.32
C GLY A 52 -7.48 -0.96 -5.67
N VAL A 53 -7.90 -1.76 -6.66
CA VAL A 53 -9.32 -1.97 -6.99
C VAL A 53 -10.08 -2.64 -5.83
N LEU A 54 -9.48 -3.65 -5.19
CA LEU A 54 -10.08 -4.34 -4.04
C LEU A 54 -10.32 -3.37 -2.88
N LEU A 55 -9.39 -2.45 -2.63
CA LEU A 55 -9.52 -1.40 -1.61
C LEU A 55 -10.65 -0.41 -1.92
N LEU A 56 -10.83 -0.01 -3.18
CA LEU A 56 -11.99 0.80 -3.60
C LEU A 56 -13.32 0.05 -3.42
N ILE A 57 -13.32 -1.26 -3.64
CA ILE A 57 -14.49 -2.10 -3.37
C ILE A 57 -14.76 -2.18 -1.86
N ALA A 58 -13.71 -2.28 -1.03
CA ALA A 58 -13.82 -2.28 0.43
C ALA A 58 -14.50 -1.01 0.98
N ASP A 59 -14.19 0.14 0.38
CA ASP A 59 -14.72 1.46 0.76
C ASP A 59 -16.26 1.57 0.69
N ARG A 60 -16.91 0.76 -0.16
CA ARG A 60 -18.39 0.75 -0.26
C ARG A 60 -19.06 0.33 1.04
N LYS A 61 -18.41 -0.53 1.83
CA LYS A 61 -18.92 -1.05 3.10
C LYS A 61 -17.80 -1.11 4.15
N PRO A 62 -17.28 0.04 4.61
CA PRO A 62 -16.00 0.11 5.30
C PRO A 62 -16.06 -0.57 6.68
N MET A 63 -17.18 -0.48 7.39
CA MET A 63 -17.35 -1.15 8.70
C MET A 63 -17.40 -2.67 8.58
N GLU A 64 -18.15 -3.21 7.61
CA GLU A 64 -18.25 -4.66 7.37
C GLU A 64 -16.92 -5.25 6.89
N ARG A 65 -16.13 -4.46 6.16
CA ARG A 65 -14.90 -4.89 5.46
C ARG A 65 -13.62 -4.39 6.13
N ARG A 66 -13.69 -3.91 7.38
CA ARG A 66 -12.54 -3.41 8.14
C ARG A 66 -11.38 -4.40 8.25
N TRP A 67 -11.68 -5.69 8.22
CA TRP A 67 -10.69 -6.77 8.28
C TRP A 67 -9.70 -6.74 7.11
N ILE A 68 -10.05 -6.13 5.97
CA ILE A 68 -9.17 -5.95 4.80
C ILE A 68 -7.94 -5.09 5.15
N LEU A 69 -8.00 -4.26 6.19
CA LEU A 69 -6.84 -3.51 6.65
C LEU A 69 -5.71 -4.43 7.15
N ILE A 70 -6.00 -5.61 7.70
CA ILE A 70 -4.98 -6.53 8.20
C ILE A 70 -4.05 -7.02 7.07
N PRO A 71 -4.55 -7.66 5.99
CA PRO A 71 -3.68 -8.05 4.89
C PRO A 71 -3.08 -6.83 4.17
N THR A 72 -3.76 -5.67 4.16
CA THR A 72 -3.19 -4.46 3.57
C THR A 72 -1.98 -3.93 4.36
N ILE A 73 -2.05 -3.93 5.70
CA ILE A 73 -0.91 -3.60 6.57
C ILE A 73 0.26 -4.53 6.29
N LEU A 74 0.00 -5.83 6.14
CA LEU A 74 1.02 -6.81 5.81
C LEU A 74 1.67 -6.52 4.45
N VAL A 75 0.88 -6.26 3.40
CA VAL A 75 1.39 -5.91 2.07
C VAL A 75 2.25 -4.64 2.12
N VAL A 76 1.76 -3.56 2.73
CA VAL A 76 2.52 -2.30 2.87
C VAL A 76 3.81 -2.52 3.67
N GLY A 77 3.76 -3.31 4.73
CA GLY A 77 4.93 -3.69 5.53
C GLY A 77 5.97 -4.46 4.71
N LEU A 78 5.54 -5.47 3.95
CA LEU A 78 6.43 -6.25 3.10
C LEU A 78 7.05 -5.41 1.98
N LEU A 79 6.27 -4.56 1.31
CA LEU A 79 6.80 -3.66 0.28
C LEU A 79 7.81 -2.66 0.85
N THR A 80 7.53 -2.12 2.04
CA THR A 80 8.45 -1.22 2.75
C THR A 80 9.75 -1.94 3.10
N ALA A 81 9.66 -3.17 3.64
CA ALA A 81 10.82 -3.98 4.00
C ALA A 81 11.66 -4.38 2.77
N VAL A 82 11.02 -4.81 1.67
CA VAL A 82 11.70 -5.11 0.40
C VAL A 82 12.49 -3.90 -0.08
N ARG A 83 11.90 -2.69 0.01
CA ARG A 83 12.61 -1.46 -0.38
C ARG A 83 13.84 -1.19 0.49
N VAL A 84 13.76 -1.42 1.79
CA VAL A 84 14.92 -1.30 2.70
C VAL A 84 16.01 -2.32 2.34
N ILE A 85 15.64 -3.57 2.07
CA ILE A 85 16.58 -4.63 1.68
C ILE A 85 17.29 -4.27 0.36
N PHE A 86 16.55 -3.80 -0.65
CA PHE A 86 17.13 -3.44 -1.94
C PHE A 86 18.01 -2.19 -1.86
N TRP A 87 17.70 -1.26 -0.96
CA TRP A 87 18.59 -0.15 -0.66
C TRP A 87 19.90 -0.63 -0.01
N GLN A 88 19.83 -1.53 0.97
CA GLN A 88 21.02 -2.09 1.62
C GLN A 88 21.92 -2.87 0.67
N SER A 89 21.37 -3.40 -0.42
CA SER A 89 22.11 -4.10 -1.48
C SER A 89 22.61 -3.18 -2.61
N ASP A 90 22.53 -1.85 -2.44
CA ASP A 90 22.92 -0.84 -3.42
C ASP A 90 22.19 -0.96 -4.78
N VAL A 91 21.01 -1.60 -4.80
CA VAL A 91 20.22 -1.80 -6.01
C VAL A 91 19.35 -0.58 -6.31
N ILE A 92 18.94 0.16 -5.27
CA ILE A 92 18.13 1.38 -5.39
C ILE A 92 18.62 2.46 -4.43
N GLU A 93 18.37 3.73 -4.78
CA GLU A 93 18.67 4.86 -3.91
C GLU A 93 17.73 4.94 -2.70
N PHE A 94 18.30 5.36 -1.56
CA PHE A 94 17.52 5.63 -0.36
C PHE A 94 16.55 6.80 -0.59
N ASN A 95 15.31 6.64 -0.14
CA ASN A 95 14.33 7.72 -0.14
C ASN A 95 13.56 7.75 1.17
N LEU A 96 13.90 8.73 2.02
CA LEU A 96 13.28 8.91 3.34
C LEU A 96 11.77 9.12 3.25
N PHE A 97 11.28 9.88 2.26
CA PHE A 97 9.86 10.17 2.11
C PHE A 97 9.06 8.90 1.84
N VAL A 98 9.58 7.97 1.03
CA VAL A 98 8.89 6.71 0.77
C VAL A 98 8.86 5.82 2.02
N LEU A 99 9.97 5.77 2.77
CA LEU A 99 10.02 5.02 4.02
C LEU A 99 9.01 5.55 5.03
N LEU A 100 9.00 6.87 5.25
CA LEU A 100 8.05 7.53 6.15
C LEU A 100 6.60 7.38 5.68
N PHE A 101 6.37 7.40 4.37
CA PHE A 101 5.04 7.15 3.80
C PHE A 101 4.55 5.73 4.10
N GLY A 102 5.39 4.72 3.92
CA GLY A 102 5.05 3.32 4.26
C GLY A 102 4.73 3.15 5.75
N ILE A 103 5.59 3.69 6.62
CA ILE A 103 5.37 3.67 8.08
C ILE A 103 4.09 4.43 8.46
N GLY A 104 3.88 5.61 7.89
CA GLY A 104 2.71 6.44 8.13
C GLY A 104 1.41 5.75 7.70
N LEU A 105 1.40 5.06 6.56
CA LEU A 105 0.27 4.26 6.11
C LEU A 105 -0.04 3.11 7.08
N ILE A 106 0.99 2.39 7.54
CA ILE A 106 0.81 1.32 8.52
C ILE A 106 0.18 1.87 9.81
N LEU A 107 0.73 2.96 10.35
CA LEU A 107 0.21 3.58 11.58
C LEU A 107 -1.23 4.06 11.40
N LEU A 108 -1.55 4.69 10.27
CA LEU A 108 -2.90 5.12 9.92
C LEU A 108 -3.87 3.93 9.89
N MET A 109 -3.52 2.84 9.22
CA MET A 109 -4.37 1.65 9.09
C MET A 109 -4.56 0.93 10.43
N VAL A 110 -3.48 0.77 11.20
CA VAL A 110 -3.52 0.17 12.54
C VAL A 110 -4.44 0.99 13.45
N TYR A 111 -4.25 2.30 13.50
CA TYR A 111 -5.10 3.20 14.27
C TYR A 111 -6.56 3.13 13.81
N SER A 112 -6.81 3.17 12.51
CA SER A 112 -8.15 3.09 11.93
C SER A 112 -8.83 1.77 12.30
N TYR A 113 -8.13 0.64 12.21
CA TYR A 113 -8.64 -0.67 12.57
C TYR A 113 -9.07 -0.73 14.05
N PHE A 114 -8.18 -0.37 14.98
CA PHE A 114 -8.47 -0.43 16.41
C PHE A 114 -9.50 0.61 16.88
N SER A 115 -9.50 1.81 16.30
CA SER A 115 -10.47 2.87 16.64
C SER A 115 -11.91 2.46 16.36
N THR A 116 -12.13 1.55 15.41
CA THR A 116 -13.45 1.03 15.04
C THR A 116 -13.89 -0.18 15.87
N ASN A 117 -12.99 -0.77 16.66
CA ASN A 117 -13.29 -1.96 17.47
C ASN A 117 -13.73 -1.63 18.91
N LYS A 118 -13.61 -0.36 19.33
CA LYS A 118 -14.00 0.13 20.67
C LYS A 118 -15.49 0.53 20.78
N THR A 119 -16.35 -0.07 19.97
CA THR A 119 -17.81 0.12 19.96
C THR A 119 -18.47 -1.24 19.86
#